data_AF-A0A7V4A1Y0-F1
#
_entry.id   AF-A0A7V4A1Y0-F1
#
_cell.length_a   1.000
_cell.length_b   1.000
_cell.length_c   1.000
_cell.angle_alpha   90.00
_cell.angle_beta   90.00
_cell.angle_gamma   90.00
#
_symmetry.space_group_name_H-M   'P 1'
#
loop_
_entity.id
_entity.type
_entity.pdbx_description
1 polymer ?
#
loop_
_entity_poly.entity_id
_entity_poly.type
_entity_poly.pdbx_seq_one_letter_code
_entity_poly.pdbx_strand_id
1 'polypeptide(L)'
;MLRRFAWTLALGLALAQGSTTPDSSPITAILVLEEDVIEDGQILSYVGSQPYPVATEKELRVLIKKLAREPKRPRFILQDGRWRGVEKKGLAFDEAEVLAAYREALANGRKSFRLPVRYLPPNPSLKDLYALGIREHLATGETDFRGSSRERTHNLLLASSKLDGLLIPPGTFSFNQALGP
;
A
#
# COMPACT_ATOMS: atom_id res chain seq x y z
N MET A 1 -9.58 13.36 19.38
CA MET A 1 -8.15 13.00 19.55
C MET A 1 -7.66 12.34 18.27
N LEU A 2 -7.04 13.10 17.38
CA LEU A 2 -6.62 12.64 16.06
C LEU A 2 -5.33 11.80 16.18
N ARG A 3 -5.43 10.50 15.89
CA ARG A 3 -4.26 9.65 15.61
C ARG A 3 -3.66 10.11 14.28
N ARG A 4 -2.54 10.82 14.36
CA ARG A 4 -1.66 11.14 13.24
C ARG A 4 -1.17 9.83 12.61
N PHE A 5 -1.73 9.41 11.48
CA PHE A 5 -1.00 8.54 10.56
C PHE A 5 -0.08 9.43 9.75
N ALA A 6 1.04 9.83 10.38
CA ALA A 6 2.16 10.35 9.65
C ALA A 6 2.66 9.22 8.75
N TRP A 7 2.66 9.44 7.44
CA TRP A 7 3.67 8.82 6.60
C TRP A 7 5.00 9.51 6.92
N THR A 8 5.51 9.25 8.12
CA THR A 8 6.93 9.44 8.37
C THR A 8 7.63 8.42 7.48
N LEU A 9 8.44 8.93 6.56
CA LEU A 9 9.54 8.17 5.99
C LEU A 9 10.45 7.80 7.18
N ALA A 10 10.12 6.69 7.85
CA ALA A 10 10.89 6.21 8.97
C ALA A 10 12.21 5.66 8.41
N LEU A 11 13.27 6.45 8.56
CA LEU A 11 14.63 5.96 8.49
C LEU A 11 14.83 5.02 9.68
N GLY A 12 14.48 3.74 9.49
CA GLY A 12 14.67 2.71 10.50
C GLY A 12 16.16 2.38 10.62
N LEU A 13 16.84 2.98 11.59
CA LEU A 13 18.10 2.47 12.13
C LEU A 13 17.77 1.17 12.87
N ALA A 14 17.92 0.04 12.19
CA ALA A 14 17.93 -1.26 12.84
C ALA A 14 19.28 -1.44 13.55
N LEU A 15 19.26 -1.38 14.88
CA LEU A 15 20.36 -1.85 15.73
C LEU A 15 20.50 -3.37 15.52
N ALA A 16 21.53 -3.77 14.77
CA ALA A 16 21.96 -5.14 14.68
C ALA A 16 22.60 -5.55 16.01
N GLN A 17 21.88 -6.31 16.85
CA GLN A 17 22.50 -7.10 17.91
C GLN A 17 22.77 -8.50 17.35
N GLY A 18 24.06 -8.85 17.36
CA GLY A 18 24.61 -9.95 16.59
C GLY A 18 24.41 -11.34 17.18
N SER A 19 24.35 -12.31 16.29
CA SER A 19 25.06 -13.58 16.42
C SER A 19 25.91 -13.75 15.15
N THR A 20 27.19 -13.43 15.28
CA THR A 20 28.19 -13.44 14.21
C THR A 20 28.46 -14.87 13.75
N THR A 21 28.07 -15.17 12.51
CA THR A 21 28.81 -16.12 11.66
C THR A 21 29.84 -15.32 10.86
N PRO A 22 31.11 -15.71 10.84
CA PRO A 22 32.14 -15.00 10.10
C PRO A 22 32.02 -15.38 8.62
N ASP A 23 31.57 -14.46 7.75
CA ASP A 23 32.24 -14.15 6.46
C ASP A 23 31.47 -13.25 5.45
N SER A 24 30.33 -12.64 5.77
CA SER A 24 29.66 -11.74 4.80
C SER A 24 29.32 -10.38 5.38
N SER A 25 29.95 -9.34 4.83
CA SER A 25 29.50 -7.97 5.06
C SER A 25 28.09 -7.81 4.46
N PRO A 26 27.12 -7.25 5.19
CA PRO A 26 25.75 -7.13 4.69
C PRO A 26 25.70 -6.24 3.45
N ILE A 27 25.02 -6.71 2.41
CA ILE A 27 24.72 -5.93 1.20
C ILE A 27 23.32 -5.30 1.35
N THR A 28 23.12 -4.11 0.81
CA THR A 28 21.83 -3.41 0.92
C THR A 28 20.93 -3.72 -0.27
N ALA A 29 19.80 -4.37 -0.05
CA ALA A 29 18.72 -4.50 -1.02
C ALA A 29 17.88 -3.20 -1.05
N ILE A 30 17.73 -2.59 -2.22
CA ILE A 30 16.97 -1.35 -2.40
C ILE A 30 15.63 -1.67 -3.07
N LEU A 31 14.55 -1.62 -2.30
CA LEU A 31 13.20 -1.69 -2.84
C LEU A 31 12.79 -0.29 -3.32
N VAL A 32 12.57 -0.14 -4.61
CA VAL A 32 11.95 1.06 -5.16
C VAL A 32 10.43 0.88 -5.07
N LEU A 33 9.69 1.94 -4.76
CA LEU A 33 8.22 1.95 -4.71
C LEU A 33 7.72 3.11 -5.56
N GLU A 34 6.70 2.85 -6.38
CA GLU A 34 6.03 3.86 -7.18
C GLU A 34 4.56 3.91 -6.78
N GLU A 35 4.14 5.05 -6.24
CA GLU A 35 2.77 5.27 -5.76
C GLU A 35 2.12 6.36 -6.59
N ASP A 36 0.96 6.05 -7.16
CA ASP A 36 0.11 7.03 -7.84
C ASP A 36 -0.85 7.63 -6.81
N VAL A 37 -1.02 8.95 -6.85
CA VAL A 37 -1.86 9.71 -5.93
C VAL A 37 -2.66 10.74 -6.72
N ILE A 38 -3.93 10.91 -6.38
CA ILE A 38 -4.74 12.03 -6.85
C ILE A 38 -4.73 13.13 -5.79
N GLU A 39 -4.19 14.29 -6.16
CA GLU A 39 -4.11 15.50 -5.33
C GLU A 39 -4.59 16.69 -6.17
N ASP A 40 -5.47 17.52 -5.59
CA ASP A 40 -5.99 18.74 -6.22
C ASP A 40 -6.49 18.51 -7.67
N GLY A 41 -7.19 17.38 -7.89
CA GLY A 41 -7.77 16.98 -9.18
C GLY A 41 -6.77 16.42 -10.21
N GLN A 42 -5.49 16.33 -9.86
CA GLN A 42 -4.42 15.84 -10.72
C GLN A 42 -3.86 14.52 -10.23
N ILE A 43 -3.41 13.67 -11.15
CA ILE A 43 -2.69 12.45 -10.81
C ILE A 43 -1.20 12.71 -10.79
N LEU A 44 -0.56 12.39 -9.67
CA LEU A 44 0.87 12.55 -9.41
C LEU A 44 1.46 11.17 -9.12
N SER A 45 2.69 10.93 -9.59
CA SER A 45 3.42 9.69 -9.33
C SER A 45 4.63 9.99 -8.44
N TYR A 46 4.67 9.36 -7.27
CA TYR A 46 5.77 9.48 -6.31
C TYR A 46 6.64 8.24 -6.36
N VAL A 47 7.96 8.43 -6.38
CA VAL A 47 8.93 7.35 -6.32
C VAL A 47 9.68 7.43 -5.00
N GLY A 48 9.59 6.37 -4.20
CA GLY A 48 10.33 6.19 -2.96
C GLY A 48 11.30 5.03 -3.07
N SER A 49 12.30 5.00 -2.19
CA SER A 49 13.21 3.87 -2.04
C SER A 49 13.35 3.47 -0.59
N GLN A 50 13.33 2.17 -0.31
CA GLN A 50 13.49 1.59 1.02
C GLN A 50 14.70 0.66 1.03
N PRO A 51 15.77 1.00 1.78
CA PRO A 51 16.93 0.15 1.92
C PRO A 51 16.70 -0.94 2.99
N TYR A 52 17.16 -2.16 2.70
CA TYR A 52 17.14 -3.28 3.61
C TYR A 52 18.52 -3.94 3.65
N PRO A 53 19.23 -3.95 4.79
CA PRO A 53 20.46 -4.70 4.92
C PRO A 53 20.15 -6.20 4.93
N VAL A 54 20.92 -6.98 4.16
CA VAL A 54 20.77 -8.43 4.06
C VAL A 54 22.15 -9.07 4.03
N ALA A 55 22.41 -9.99 4.96
CA ALA A 55 23.70 -10.69 5.05
C ALA A 55 23.67 -12.05 4.34
N THR A 56 22.51 -12.71 4.29
CA THR A 56 22.39 -14.08 3.75
C THR A 56 21.21 -14.26 2.81
N GLU A 57 21.28 -15.26 1.92
CA GLU A 57 20.12 -15.62 1.08
C GLU A 57 18.90 -16.06 1.91
N LYS A 58 19.11 -16.64 3.10
CA LYS A 58 18.02 -17.03 3.99
C LYS A 58 17.28 -15.79 4.51
N GLU A 59 18.01 -14.77 4.93
CA GLU A 59 17.43 -13.48 5.31
C GLU A 59 16.71 -12.83 4.14
N LEU A 60 17.28 -12.89 2.93
CA LEU A 60 16.64 -12.35 1.73
C LEU A 60 15.28 -13.00 1.45
N ARG A 61 15.19 -14.32 1.56
CA ARG A 61 13.93 -15.06 1.40
C ARG A 61 12.88 -14.68 2.46
N VAL A 62 13.31 -14.49 3.70
CA VAL A 62 12.42 -14.02 4.78
C VAL A 62 11.94 -12.59 4.51
N LEU A 63 12.84 -11.73 4.03
CA LEU A 63 12.54 -10.34 3.69
C LEU A 63 11.48 -10.25 2.58
N ILE A 64 11.67 -10.93 1.44
CA ILE A 64 10.71 -10.85 0.33
C ILE A 64 9.34 -11.41 0.71
N LYS A 65 9.27 -12.45 1.55
CA LYS A 65 8.00 -12.97 2.09
C LYS A 65 7.28 -11.96 2.98
N LYS A 66 8.03 -11.20 3.78
CA LYS A 66 7.49 -10.14 4.63
C LYS A 66 7.03 -8.93 3.82
N LEU A 67 7.72 -8.60 2.74
CA LEU A 67 7.39 -7.47 1.86
C LEU A 67 6.26 -7.79 0.89
N ALA A 68 6.09 -9.06 0.52
CA ALA A 68 5.02 -9.49 -0.37
C ALA A 68 3.65 -9.11 0.21
N ARG A 69 2.80 -8.53 -0.64
CA ARG A 69 1.48 -8.06 -0.23
C ARG A 69 0.53 -7.99 -1.42
N GLU A 70 -0.74 -8.27 -1.16
CA GLU A 70 -1.80 -8.05 -2.13
C GLU A 70 -2.07 -6.55 -2.36
N PRO A 71 -2.52 -6.17 -3.57
CA PRO A 71 -2.95 -4.81 -3.82
C PRO A 71 -4.16 -4.44 -2.96
N LYS A 72 -4.26 -3.17 -2.60
CA LYS A 72 -5.46 -2.62 -1.96
C LYS A 72 -6.14 -1.65 -2.89
N ARG A 73 -7.46 -1.76 -2.95
CA ARG A 73 -8.32 -0.89 -3.75
C ARG A 73 -8.01 0.59 -3.48
N PRO A 74 -8.03 1.43 -4.52
CA PRO A 74 -7.87 2.86 -4.35
C PRO A 74 -8.97 3.44 -3.45
N ARG A 75 -8.64 4.47 -2.69
CA ARG A 75 -9.60 5.16 -1.80
C ARG A 75 -9.17 6.61 -1.62
N PHE A 76 -10.12 7.47 -1.24
CA PHE A 76 -9.78 8.80 -0.75
C PHE A 76 -9.49 8.74 0.75
N ILE A 77 -8.39 9.38 1.17
CA ILE A 77 -8.05 9.58 2.58
C ILE A 77 -7.89 11.06 2.88
N LEU A 78 -8.29 11.46 4.08
CA LEU A 78 -8.01 12.80 4.59
C LEU A 78 -6.63 12.80 5.25
N GLN A 79 -5.65 13.45 4.61
CA GLN A 79 -4.27 13.56 5.07
C GLN A 79 -3.84 15.03 5.06
N ASP A 80 -3.35 15.52 6.19
CA ASP A 80 -2.91 16.92 6.38
C ASP A 80 -4.00 17.96 6.01
N GLY A 81 -5.26 17.63 6.33
CA GLY A 81 -6.42 18.48 6.02
C GLY A 81 -6.83 18.47 4.55
N ARG A 82 -6.22 17.62 3.71
CA ARG A 82 -6.53 17.49 2.29
C ARG A 82 -6.97 16.07 1.93
N TRP A 83 -7.97 15.97 1.07
CA TRP A 83 -8.38 14.68 0.54
C TRP A 83 -7.46 14.25 -0.60
N ARG A 84 -6.99 13.01 -0.53
CA ARG A 84 -6.09 12.43 -1.53
C ARG A 84 -6.59 11.08 -1.96
N GLY A 85 -6.70 10.85 -3.27
CA GLY A 85 -6.93 9.53 -3.82
C GLY A 85 -5.62 8.75 -3.74
N VAL A 86 -5.58 7.65 -2.99
CA VAL A 86 -4.39 6.83 -2.83
C VAL A 86 -4.68 5.40 -3.25
N GLU A 87 -3.69 4.74 -3.82
CA GLU A 87 -3.69 3.30 -4.01
C GLU A 87 -2.49 2.64 -3.34
N LYS A 88 -2.62 1.34 -3.04
CA LYS A 88 -1.47 0.54 -2.64
C LYS A 88 -1.31 -0.61 -3.60
N LYS A 89 -0.32 -0.51 -4.48
CA LYS A 89 0.10 -1.61 -5.36
C LYS A 89 0.56 -2.80 -4.50
N GLY A 90 0.15 -3.97 -4.93
CA GLY A 90 0.66 -5.24 -4.41
C GLY A 90 2.11 -5.41 -4.82
N LEU A 91 2.85 -6.15 -4.02
CA LEU A 91 4.25 -6.48 -4.26
C LEU A 91 4.37 -7.99 -4.34
N ALA A 92 4.85 -8.47 -5.48
CA ALA A 92 5.21 -9.86 -5.70
C ALA A 92 6.69 -9.96 -6.03
N PHE A 93 7.31 -11.06 -5.62
CA PHE A 93 8.74 -11.31 -5.79
C PHE A 93 8.91 -12.68 -6.43
N ASP A 94 9.71 -12.73 -7.50
CA ASP A 94 10.23 -13.99 -8.02
C ASP A 94 11.51 -14.33 -7.26
N GLU A 95 11.49 -15.43 -6.51
CA GLU A 95 12.62 -15.79 -5.64
C GLU A 95 13.90 -16.06 -6.46
N ALA A 96 13.80 -16.66 -7.64
CA ALA A 96 14.96 -16.96 -8.47
C ALA A 96 15.59 -15.67 -9.03
N GLU A 97 14.76 -14.73 -9.49
CA GLU A 97 15.22 -13.42 -9.97
C GLU A 97 15.92 -12.61 -8.85
N VAL A 98 15.32 -12.61 -7.66
CA VAL A 98 15.87 -11.91 -6.49
C VAL A 98 17.22 -12.49 -6.06
N LEU A 99 17.35 -13.83 -6.01
CA LEU A 99 18.59 -14.49 -5.64
C LEU A 99 19.69 -14.29 -6.70
N ALA A 100 19.32 -14.28 -7.98
CA ALA A 100 20.26 -14.00 -9.06
C ALA A 100 20.83 -12.58 -8.93
N ALA A 101 19.98 -11.57 -8.71
CA ALA A 101 20.40 -10.18 -8.51
C ALA A 101 21.31 -10.01 -7.28
N TYR A 102 21.00 -10.71 -6.19
CA TYR A 102 21.83 -10.74 -4.99
C TYR A 102 23.22 -11.31 -5.24
N ARG A 103 23.30 -12.49 -5.88
CA ARG A 103 24.58 -13.16 -6.19
C ARG A 103 25.42 -12.34 -7.17
N GLU A 104 24.79 -11.78 -8.20
CA GLU A 104 25.47 -10.88 -9.14
C GLU A 104 26.09 -9.69 -8.40
N ALA A 105 25.34 -9.07 -7.49
CA ALA A 105 25.82 -7.91 -6.75
C ALA A 105 27.02 -8.27 -5.85
N LEU A 106 26.99 -9.42 -5.16
CA LEU A 106 28.12 -9.91 -4.38
C LEU A 106 29.34 -10.22 -5.25
N ALA A 107 29.16 -10.92 -6.38
CA ALA A 107 30.25 -11.27 -7.30
C ALA A 107 30.95 -10.03 -7.88
N ASN A 108 30.22 -8.94 -8.06
CA ASN A 108 30.76 -7.66 -8.52
C ASN A 108 31.23 -6.75 -7.37
N GLY A 109 31.25 -7.21 -6.13
CA GLY A 109 31.66 -6.41 -4.96
C GLY A 109 30.78 -5.18 -4.69
N ARG A 110 29.52 -5.18 -5.15
CA ARG A 110 28.58 -4.07 -4.94
C ARG A 110 28.14 -4.04 -3.47
N LYS A 111 28.01 -2.83 -2.91
CA LYS A 111 27.46 -2.62 -1.55
C LYS A 111 25.93 -2.59 -1.52
N SER A 112 25.30 -2.50 -2.68
CA SER A 112 23.84 -2.50 -2.81
C SER A 112 23.39 -3.08 -4.15
N PHE A 113 22.14 -3.50 -4.21
CA PHE A 113 21.47 -3.92 -5.43
C PHE A 113 20.00 -3.51 -5.40
N ARG A 114 19.41 -3.30 -6.58
CA ARG A 114 17.97 -3.08 -6.69
C ARG A 114 17.27 -4.40 -6.44
N LEU A 115 16.32 -4.43 -5.51
CA LEU A 115 15.49 -5.60 -5.25
C LEU A 115 14.48 -5.75 -6.41
N PRO A 116 14.56 -6.82 -7.23
CA PRO A 116 13.57 -7.05 -8.29
C PRO A 116 12.18 -7.24 -7.67
N VAL A 117 11.19 -6.51 -8.17
CA VAL A 117 9.82 -6.55 -7.65
C VAL A 117 8.84 -6.44 -8.81
N ARG A 118 7.78 -7.25 -8.75
CA ARG A 118 6.64 -7.17 -9.66
C ARG A 118 5.51 -6.44 -8.95
N TYR A 119 5.13 -5.27 -9.47
CA TYR A 119 3.98 -4.54 -8.96
C TYR A 119 2.69 -5.15 -9.48
N LEU A 120 1.76 -5.37 -8.56
CA LEU A 120 0.40 -5.80 -8.87
C LEU A 120 -0.51 -4.58 -8.71
N PRO A 121 -1.01 -3.96 -9.80
CA PRO A 121 -1.96 -2.87 -9.66
C PRO A 121 -3.29 -3.39 -9.07
N PRO A 122 -4.01 -2.58 -8.27
CA PRO A 122 -5.38 -2.93 -7.91
C PRO A 122 -6.28 -2.89 -9.16
N ASN A 123 -7.40 -3.62 -9.10
CA ASN A 123 -8.42 -3.58 -10.14
C ASN A 123 -9.78 -3.15 -9.55
N PRO A 124 -10.33 -1.98 -9.93
CA PRO A 124 -9.70 -0.96 -10.78
C PRO A 124 -8.52 -0.27 -10.08
N SER A 125 -7.59 0.26 -10.87
CA SER A 125 -6.47 1.08 -10.40
C SER A 125 -6.90 2.53 -10.19
N LEU A 126 -6.09 3.32 -9.48
CA LEU A 126 -6.34 4.75 -9.31
C LEU A 126 -6.35 5.48 -10.65
N LYS A 127 -5.52 5.06 -11.60
CA LYS A 127 -5.51 5.57 -12.99
C LYS A 127 -6.81 5.25 -13.71
N ASP A 128 -7.38 4.05 -13.51
CA ASP A 128 -8.68 3.69 -14.09
C ASP A 128 -9.80 4.56 -13.48
N LEU A 129 -9.81 4.75 -12.16
CA LEU A 129 -10.77 5.65 -11.51
C LEU A 129 -10.63 7.10 -12.02
N TYR A 130 -9.40 7.56 -12.21
CA TYR A 130 -9.10 8.87 -12.77
C TYR A 130 -9.65 8.99 -14.21
N ALA A 131 -9.47 7.96 -15.04
CA ALA A 131 -10.01 7.93 -16.40
C ALA A 131 -11.55 7.95 -16.42
N LEU A 132 -12.20 7.38 -15.40
CA LEU A 132 -13.65 7.44 -15.19
C LEU A 132 -14.15 8.79 -14.66
N GLY A 133 -13.27 9.75 -14.42
CA GLY A 133 -13.63 11.10 -13.96
C GLY A 133 -13.68 11.25 -12.44
N ILE A 134 -13.22 10.26 -11.67
CA ILE A 134 -13.08 10.39 -10.22
C ILE A 134 -11.81 11.21 -9.94
N ARG A 135 -11.98 12.51 -9.70
CA ARG A 135 -10.88 13.48 -9.54
C ARG A 135 -10.62 13.90 -8.11
N GLU A 136 -11.65 13.93 -7.27
CA GLU A 136 -11.54 14.55 -5.96
C GLU A 136 -12.66 14.09 -5.03
N HIS A 137 -12.48 14.42 -3.76
CA HIS A 137 -13.53 14.31 -2.77
C HIS A 137 -14.47 15.52 -2.86
N LEU A 138 -15.77 15.27 -3.03
CA LEU A 138 -16.77 16.32 -3.18
C LEU A 138 -17.36 16.80 -1.86
N ALA A 139 -17.79 15.86 -1.00
CA ALA A 139 -18.47 16.19 0.25
C ALA A 139 -18.37 15.05 1.26
N THR A 140 -18.37 15.41 2.54
CA THR A 140 -18.48 14.48 3.67
C THR A 140 -19.78 14.77 4.42
N GLY A 141 -20.50 13.72 4.81
CA GLY A 141 -21.62 13.81 5.74
C GLY A 141 -21.41 12.81 6.87
N GLU A 142 -21.58 13.25 8.12
CA GLU A 142 -21.41 12.40 9.29
C GLU A 142 -22.66 12.45 10.16
N THR A 143 -23.07 11.28 10.66
CA THR A 143 -24.15 11.14 11.63
C THR A 143 -23.73 10.13 12.69
N ASP A 144 -24.04 10.40 13.96
CA ASP A 144 -23.78 9.45 15.04
C ASP A 144 -25.01 8.58 15.35
N PHE A 145 -24.76 7.39 15.88
CA PHE A 145 -25.79 6.44 16.28
C PHE A 145 -25.66 6.05 17.76
N ARG A 146 -25.10 6.94 18.59
CA ARG A 146 -24.94 6.68 20.03
C ARG A 146 -26.30 6.45 20.67
N GLY A 147 -26.39 5.49 21.59
CA GLY A 147 -27.64 5.09 22.23
C GLY A 147 -28.53 4.16 21.38
N SER A 148 -28.09 3.75 20.19
CA SER A 148 -28.80 2.74 19.40
C SER A 148 -28.79 1.36 20.05
N SER A 149 -29.82 0.57 19.75
CA SER A 149 -29.82 -0.85 20.11
C SER A 149 -28.63 -1.59 19.44
N ARG A 150 -28.28 -2.76 19.99
CA ARG A 150 -27.21 -3.61 19.46
C ARG A 150 -27.50 -4.04 18.02
N GLU A 151 -28.76 -4.37 17.74
CA GLU A 151 -29.26 -4.82 16.44
C GLU A 151 -29.14 -3.70 15.40
N ARG A 152 -29.57 -2.48 15.73
CA ARG A 152 -29.43 -1.33 14.84
C ARG A 152 -27.96 -1.02 14.54
N THR A 153 -27.11 -1.06 15.56
CA THR A 153 -25.66 -0.85 15.39
C THR A 153 -25.07 -1.88 14.44
N HIS A 154 -25.39 -3.17 14.62
CA HIS A 154 -24.93 -4.23 13.72
C HIS A 154 -25.38 -3.99 12.26
N ASN A 155 -26.66 -3.67 12.06
CA ASN A 155 -27.22 -3.43 10.73
C ASN A 155 -26.58 -2.22 10.04
N LEU A 156 -26.33 -1.13 10.76
CA LEU A 156 -25.65 0.06 10.21
C LEU A 156 -24.22 -0.26 9.79
N LEU A 157 -23.46 -1.00 10.61
CA LEU A 157 -22.09 -1.39 10.28
C LEU A 157 -22.04 -2.34 9.08
N LEU A 158 -22.96 -3.31 9.02
CA LEU A 158 -23.07 -4.24 7.89
C LEU A 158 -23.47 -3.53 6.60
N ALA A 159 -24.45 -2.62 6.66
CA ALA A 159 -24.85 -1.83 5.49
C ALA A 159 -23.71 -0.94 5.01
N SER A 160 -22.99 -0.29 5.94
CA SER A 160 -21.85 0.57 5.61
C SER A 160 -20.71 -0.20 4.95
N SER A 161 -20.40 -1.42 5.41
CA SER A 161 -19.34 -2.23 4.83
C SER A 161 -19.65 -2.70 3.40
N LYS A 162 -20.93 -2.84 3.04
CA LYS A 162 -21.36 -3.17 1.67
C LYS A 162 -21.21 -1.98 0.70
N LEU A 163 -21.31 -0.75 1.22
CA LEU A 163 -21.22 0.47 0.42
C LEU A 163 -19.81 1.08 0.36
N ASP A 164 -18.89 0.61 1.21
CA ASP A 164 -17.50 1.09 1.24
C ASP A 164 -16.78 0.81 -0.09
N GLY A 165 -16.32 1.89 -0.73
CA GLY A 165 -15.64 1.82 -2.02
C GLY A 165 -16.53 1.42 -3.20
N LEU A 166 -17.86 1.54 -3.07
CA LEU A 166 -18.79 1.26 -4.16
C LEU A 166 -18.63 2.29 -5.29
N LEU A 167 -18.36 1.81 -6.50
CA LEU A 167 -18.36 2.64 -7.70
C LEU A 167 -19.78 2.74 -8.24
N ILE A 168 -20.27 3.98 -8.34
CA ILE A 168 -21.59 4.28 -8.86
C ILE A 168 -21.41 4.76 -10.31
N PRO A 169 -21.84 3.98 -11.31
CA PRO A 169 -21.80 4.43 -12.70
C PRO A 169 -22.82 5.56 -12.93
N PRO A 170 -22.67 6.34 -14.01
CA PRO A 170 -23.68 7.32 -14.40
C PRO A 170 -25.06 6.69 -14.56
N GLY A 171 -26.11 7.41 -14.13
CA GLY A 171 -27.50 6.98 -14.22
C GLY A 171 -28.15 6.70 -12.86
N THR A 172 -29.12 5.81 -12.84
CA THR A 172 -29.91 5.49 -11.64
C THR A 172 -29.11 4.60 -10.68
N PHE A 173 -28.95 5.06 -9.44
CA PHE A 173 -28.43 4.26 -8.34
C PHE A 173 -29.56 3.64 -7.53
N SER A 174 -29.52 2.32 -7.33
CA SER A 174 -30.46 1.60 -6.46
C SER A 174 -29.79 1.20 -5.15
N PHE A 175 -30.13 1.89 -4.07
CA PHE A 175 -29.61 1.62 -2.74
C PHE A 175 -29.91 0.19 -2.26
N ASN A 176 -31.15 -0.28 -2.45
CA ASN A 176 -31.55 -1.62 -2.05
C ASN A 176 -30.77 -2.71 -2.81
N GLN A 177 -30.49 -2.48 -4.09
CA GLN A 177 -29.68 -3.42 -4.87
C GLN A 177 -28.22 -3.44 -4.39
N ALA A 178 -27.66 -2.28 -4.05
CA ALA A 178 -26.29 -2.19 -3.53
C ALA A 178 -26.13 -2.85 -2.16
N LEU A 179 -27.16 -2.78 -1.30
CA LEU A 179 -27.19 -3.52 -0.04
C LEU A 179 -27.41 -5.02 -0.23
N GLY A 180 -28.07 -5.44 -1.30
CA GLY A 180 -28.49 -6.84 -1.46
C GLY A 180 -29.59 -7.24 -0.47
N PRO A 181 -30.04 -8.51 -0.52
CA PRO A 181 -31.07 -9.04 0.38
C PRO A 181 -30.60 -9.09 1.85
#